data_AF-A0A0P0RMF1-F1
#
_entry.id   AF-A0A0P0RMF1-F1
#
_cell.length_a   1.000
_cell.length_b   1.000
_cell.length_c   1.000
_cell.angle_alpha   90.00
_cell.angle_beta   90.00
_cell.angle_gamma   90.00
#
_symmetry.space_group_name_H-M   'P 1'
#
loop_
_entity.id
_entity.type
_entity.pdbx_description
1 polymer ?
#
loop_
_entity_poly.entity_id
_entity_poly.type
_entity_poly.pdbx_seq_one_letter_code
_entity_poly.pdbx_strand_id
1 'polypeptide(L)'
;MQSDPDYRQNQIQAQVGWAARNPEYWCKYRLRNPDYTKRNRELQRIRNGKRIGIAKMDVSDCAPPFPSGLYRLSPIGHEAIAKMGACTVQLTVLPMT
;
A
#
# COMPACT_ATOMS: atom_id res chain seq x y z
N MET A 1 -12.35 -24.46 8.67
CA MET A 1 -12.76 -23.48 7.63
C MET A 1 -11.71 -22.37 7.49
N GLN A 2 -10.40 -22.71 7.44
CA GLN A 2 -9.30 -21.73 7.47
C GLN A 2 -8.43 -21.72 6.20
N SER A 3 -8.63 -22.67 5.27
CA SER A 3 -7.90 -22.69 3.98
C SER A 3 -8.82 -23.22 2.90
N ASP A 4 -9.82 -22.44 2.50
CA ASP A 4 -10.42 -22.62 1.18
C ASP A 4 -9.55 -21.82 0.19
N PRO A 5 -8.76 -22.49 -0.67
CA PRO A 5 -7.89 -21.81 -1.63
C PRO A 5 -8.69 -20.95 -2.62
N ASP A 6 -9.96 -21.28 -2.86
CA ASP A 6 -10.84 -20.56 -3.77
C ASP A 6 -11.53 -19.38 -3.09
N TYR A 7 -11.44 -19.27 -1.76
CA TYR A 7 -12.09 -18.19 -1.02
C TYR A 7 -11.69 -16.80 -1.51
N ARG A 8 -10.40 -16.57 -1.75
CA ARG A 8 -9.91 -15.28 -2.26
C ARG A 8 -10.45 -15.00 -3.66
N GLN A 9 -10.43 -16.00 -4.53
CA GLN A 9 -10.91 -15.86 -5.90
C GLN A 9 -12.41 -15.59 -5.91
N ASN A 10 -13.18 -16.31 -5.10
CA ASN A 10 -14.61 -16.12 -4.94
C ASN A 10 -14.94 -14.72 -4.40
N GLN A 11 -14.15 -14.19 -3.45
CA GLN A 11 -14.32 -12.82 -2.99
C GLN A 11 -14.07 -11.79 -4.10
N ILE A 12 -13.02 -11.98 -4.90
CA ILE A 12 -12.71 -11.08 -6.02
C ILE A 12 -13.85 -11.11 -7.04
N GLN A 13 -14.28 -12.29 -7.47
CA GLN A 13 -15.37 -12.45 -8.44
C GLN A 13 -16.69 -11.85 -7.92
N ALA A 14 -17.01 -12.06 -6.63
CA ALA A 14 -18.17 -11.46 -6.01
C ALA A 14 -18.09 -9.92 -6.00
N GLN A 15 -16.92 -9.35 -5.68
CA GLN A 15 -16.72 -7.91 -5.65
C GLN A 15 -16.84 -7.29 -7.04
N VAL A 16 -16.21 -7.91 -8.04
CA VAL A 16 -16.25 -7.49 -9.45
C VAL A 16 -17.69 -7.58 -9.98
N GLY A 17 -18.35 -8.73 -9.80
CA GLY A 17 -19.72 -8.95 -10.27
C GLY A 17 -20.73 -8.06 -9.55
N TRP A 18 -20.50 -7.72 -8.28
CA TRP A 18 -21.34 -6.75 -7.58
C TRP A 18 -21.12 -5.33 -8.09
N ALA A 19 -19.87 -4.90 -8.29
CA ALA A 19 -19.53 -3.56 -8.78
C ALA A 19 -20.06 -3.33 -10.21
N ALA A 20 -19.92 -4.33 -11.09
CA ALA A 20 -20.45 -4.29 -12.46
C ALA A 20 -21.98 -4.13 -12.50
N ARG A 21 -22.70 -4.79 -11.58
CA ARG A 21 -24.16 -4.66 -11.47
C ARG A 21 -24.61 -3.38 -10.77
N ASN A 22 -23.73 -2.71 -10.03
CA ASN A 22 -24.07 -1.58 -9.17
C ASN A 22 -23.12 -0.38 -9.37
N PRO A 23 -22.94 0.11 -10.62
CA PRO A 23 -21.91 1.11 -10.93
C PRO A 23 -22.13 2.43 -10.17
N GLU A 24 -23.39 2.82 -9.95
CA GLU A 24 -23.74 4.09 -9.31
C GLU A 24 -23.93 3.99 -7.80
N TYR A 25 -23.83 2.78 -7.21
CA TYR A 25 -24.24 2.54 -5.83
C TYR A 25 -23.53 3.46 -4.85
N TRP A 26 -22.21 3.58 -4.95
CA TRP A 26 -21.43 4.41 -4.02
C TRP A 26 -21.76 5.89 -4.15
N CYS A 27 -22.04 6.38 -5.37
CA CYS A 27 -22.47 7.76 -5.59
C CYS A 27 -23.82 8.00 -4.92
N LYS A 28 -24.82 7.16 -5.24
CA LYS A 28 -26.17 7.24 -4.67
C LYS A 28 -26.17 7.09 -3.15
N TYR A 29 -25.37 6.17 -2.61
CA TYR A 29 -25.23 5.96 -1.18
C TYR A 29 -24.73 7.22 -0.48
N ARG A 30 -23.70 7.88 -1.02
CA ARG A 30 -23.16 9.12 -0.43
C ARG A 30 -24.14 10.29 -0.52
N LEU A 31 -24.87 10.41 -1.64
CA LEU A 31 -25.92 11.42 -1.80
C LEU A 31 -27.06 11.21 -0.79
N ARG A 32 -27.47 9.96 -0.56
CA ARG A 32 -28.53 9.60 0.39
C ARG A 32 -28.11 9.68 1.85
N ASN A 33 -26.80 9.59 2.14
CA ASN A 33 -26.25 9.59 3.50
C ASN A 33 -25.21 10.71 3.69
N PRO A 34 -25.63 12.00 3.59
CA PRO A 34 -24.71 13.13 3.61
C PRO A 34 -23.99 13.26 4.96
N ASP A 35 -24.68 13.05 6.07
CA ASP A 35 -24.10 13.22 7.41
C ASP A 35 -23.07 12.14 7.74
N TYR A 36 -23.39 10.89 7.41
CA TYR A 36 -22.42 9.78 7.49
C TYR A 36 -21.18 10.07 6.64
N THR A 37 -21.39 10.54 5.41
CA THR A 37 -20.30 10.87 4.48
C THR A 37 -19.41 11.99 5.03
N LYS A 38 -20.00 13.06 5.58
CA LYS A 38 -19.27 14.19 6.20
C LYS A 38 -18.43 13.71 7.39
N ARG A 39 -19.04 12.98 8.33
CA ARG A 39 -18.36 12.43 9.50
C ARG A 39 -17.20 11.53 9.11
N ASN A 40 -17.39 10.63 8.13
CA ASN A 40 -16.32 9.74 7.69
C ASN A 40 -15.15 10.52 7.07
N ARG A 41 -15.42 11.59 6.30
CA ARG A 41 -14.39 12.48 5.75
C ARG A 41 -13.61 13.20 6.84
N GLU A 42 -14.26 13.70 7.87
CA GLU A 42 -13.61 14.35 9.02
C GLU A 42 -12.69 13.37 9.77
N LEU A 43 -13.21 12.17 10.08
CA LEU A 43 -12.41 11.13 10.73
C LEU A 43 -11.24 10.67 9.87
N GLN A 44 -11.41 10.64 8.55
CA GLN A 44 -10.32 10.37 7.62
C GLN A 44 -9.25 11.46 7.69
N ARG A 45 -9.60 12.75 7.73
CA ARG A 45 -8.63 13.85 7.90
C ARG A 45 -7.85 13.72 9.20
N ILE A 46 -8.51 13.40 10.31
CA ILE A 46 -7.86 13.20 11.61
C ILE A 46 -6.88 12.02 11.55
N ARG A 47 -7.29 10.87 10.98
CA ARG A 47 -6.39 9.71 10.81
C ARG A 47 -5.21 10.04 9.91
N ASN A 48 -5.46 10.78 8.84
CA ASN A 48 -4.46 11.18 7.87
C ASN A 48 -3.43 12.14 8.49
N GLY A 49 -3.86 13.10 9.30
CA GLY A 49 -2.96 14.01 10.01
C GLY A 49 -2.08 13.34 11.06
N LYS A 50 -2.47 12.16 11.55
CA LYS A 50 -1.68 11.36 12.51
C LYS A 50 -0.68 10.41 11.85
N ARG A 51 -0.74 10.23 10.53
CA ARG A 51 0.15 9.32 9.79
C ARG A 51 1.19 10.13 9.02
N ILE A 52 2.47 9.91 9.31
CA ILE A 52 3.56 10.39 8.47
C ILE A 52 3.61 9.46 7.26
N GLY A 53 3.18 9.95 6.09
CA GLY A 53 3.16 9.17 4.85
C GLY A 53 1.91 8.31 4.72
N ILE A 54 0.88 8.85 4.06
CA ILE A 54 -0.17 8.01 3.49
C ILE A 54 0.37 7.55 2.15
N ALA A 55 0.58 6.24 1.99
CA ALA A 55 0.88 5.67 0.69
C ALA A 55 -0.28 5.99 -0.25
N LYS A 56 -0.10 7.02 -1.08
CA LYS A 56 -0.89 7.22 -2.27
C LYS A 56 -0.28 6.27 -3.29
N MET A 57 -1.01 5.22 -3.66
CA MET A 57 -0.51 4.25 -4.65
C MET A 57 0.01 4.92 -5.93
N ASP A 58 -0.55 6.09 -6.27
CA ASP A 58 -0.19 6.84 -7.48
C ASP A 58 0.96 7.85 -7.28
N VAL A 59 1.59 7.87 -6.09
CA VAL A 59 2.84 8.61 -5.84
C VAL A 59 3.87 7.61 -5.33
N SER A 60 4.28 6.72 -6.23
CA SER A 60 5.67 6.28 -6.23
C SER A 60 6.42 7.42 -6.91
N ASP A 61 7.31 8.12 -6.21
CA ASP A 61 8.37 8.80 -6.95
C ASP A 61 9.04 7.70 -7.78
N CYS A 62 8.83 7.72 -9.10
CA CYS A 62 9.29 6.67 -10.02
C CYS A 62 10.82 6.65 -10.17
N ALA A 63 11.53 7.52 -9.44
CA ALA A 63 12.95 7.39 -9.27
C ALA A 63 13.20 6.30 -8.21
N PRO A 64 13.85 5.18 -8.56
CA PRO A 64 14.39 4.32 -7.52
C PRO A 64 15.26 5.21 -6.63
N PRO A 65 15.13 5.13 -5.30
CA PRO A 65 15.82 6.04 -4.40
C PRO A 65 17.36 5.94 -4.52
N PHE A 66 17.86 4.92 -5.22
CA PHE A 66 19.27 4.66 -5.43
C PHE A 66 19.57 4.19 -6.86
N PRO A 67 20.67 4.64 -7.49
CA PRO A 67 21.13 4.15 -8.78
C PRO A 67 21.59 2.67 -8.71
N SER A 68 21.76 2.02 -9.86
CA SER A 68 22.44 0.72 -9.91
C SER A 68 23.86 0.84 -9.37
N GLY A 69 24.29 -0.09 -8.52
CA GLY A 69 25.61 -0.01 -7.90
C GLY A 69 25.87 -1.10 -6.86
N LEU A 70 27.08 -1.06 -6.29
CA LEU A 70 27.48 -1.92 -5.17
C LEU A 70 27.15 -1.23 -3.85
N TYR A 71 26.37 -1.92 -3.02
CA TYR A 71 25.94 -1.42 -1.73
C TYR A 71 26.43 -2.36 -0.63
N ARG A 72 26.77 -1.77 0.53
CA ARG A 72 27.07 -2.52 1.75
C ARG A 72 25.86 -2.40 2.68
N LEU A 73 25.17 -3.50 2.91
CA LEU A 73 24.07 -3.54 3.87
C LEU A 73 24.63 -3.76 5.27
N SER A 74 24.18 -2.94 6.22
CA SER A 74 24.50 -3.09 7.64
C SER A 74 23.21 -3.04 8.47
N PRO A 75 23.05 -3.89 9.49
CA PRO A 75 21.91 -3.82 10.40
C PRO A 75 21.83 -2.43 11.07
N ILE A 76 20.62 -1.88 11.18
CA ILE A 76 20.38 -0.63 11.92
C ILE A 76 19.82 -1.01 13.31
N GLY A 77 20.64 -0.90 14.36
CA GLY A 77 20.19 -1.05 15.76
C GLY A 77 21.12 -1.89 16.66
N HIS A 78 21.34 -1.34 17.86
CA HIS A 78 22.20 -1.73 19.01
C HIS A 78 23.65 -2.10 18.69
N GLU A 79 24.56 -1.41 19.39
CA GLU A 79 26.01 -1.53 19.30
C GLU A 79 26.51 -2.98 19.25
N ALA A 80 26.66 -3.50 18.04
CA ALA A 80 27.55 -4.59 17.76
C ALA A 80 28.60 -4.02 16.83
N ILE A 81 29.73 -3.61 17.41
CA ILE A 81 31.02 -3.59 16.74
C ILE A 81 31.34 -5.06 16.39
N ALA A 82 30.57 -5.63 15.47
CA ALA A 82 30.79 -6.95 14.93
C ALA A 82 31.22 -6.73 13.48
N LYS A 83 32.51 -6.92 13.24
CA LYS A 83 33.18 -6.86 11.93
C LYS A 83 32.57 -7.81 10.86
N MET A 84 31.57 -8.60 11.25
CA MET A 84 31.06 -9.79 10.54
C MET A 84 29.65 -9.63 9.95
N GLY A 85 28.97 -8.49 10.14
CA GLY A 85 27.54 -8.35 9.79
C GLY A 85 27.23 -7.66 8.46
N ALA A 86 28.23 -7.27 7.68
CA ALA A 86 28.02 -6.49 6.45
C ALA A 86 28.07 -7.39 5.21
N CYS A 87 27.02 -7.36 4.38
CA CYS A 87 27.01 -8.04 3.08
C CYS A 87 27.08 -7.01 1.94
N THR A 88 27.92 -7.31 0.94
CA THR A 88 27.97 -6.54 -0.30
C THR A 88 26.93 -7.09 -1.25
N VAL A 89 26.04 -6.22 -1.74
CA VAL A 89 24.99 -6.56 -2.70
C VAL A 89 25.11 -5.67 -3.94
N GLN A 90 24.78 -6.23 -5.11
CA GLN A 90 24.65 -5.47 -6.33
C GLN A 90 23.16 -5.16 -6.56
N LEU A 91 22.79 -3.88 -6.49
CA LEU A 91 21.45 -3.45 -6.85
C LEU A 91 21.47 -3.04 -8.33
N THR A 92 20.54 -3.58 -9.12
CA THR A 92 20.37 -3.24 -10.54
C THR A 92 18.95 -2.73 -10.74
N VAL A 93 18.82 -1.45 -11.08
CA VAL A 93 17.58 -0.85 -11.54
C VAL A 93 17.31 -1.34 -12.95
N LEU A 94 16.17 -2.00 -13.15
CA LEU A 94 15.70 -2.38 -14.47
C LEU A 94 14.91 -1.21 -15.07
N PRO A 95 15.10 -0.89 -16.36
CA PRO A 95 14.27 0.10 -17.04
C PRO A 95 12.82 -0.40 -17.07
N MET A 96 11.88 0.48 -16.74
CA MET A 96 10.47 0.22 -17.05
C MET A 96 10.31 0.30 -18.58
N THR A 97 9.93 -0.82 -19.19
CA THR A 97 9.54 -0.91 -20.61
C THR A 97 8.03 -0.93 -20.71
#